data_AF-A0A1G6HPL4-F1
#
_entry.id   AF-A0A1G6HPL4-F1
#
_cell.length_a   1.000
_cell.length_b   1.000
_cell.length_c   1.000
_cell.angle_alpha   90.00
_cell.angle_beta   90.00
_cell.angle_gamma   90.00
#
_symmetry.space_group_name_H-M   'P 1'
#
loop_
_entity.id
_entity.type
_entity.pdbx_description
1 polymer ?
#
loop_
_entity_poly.entity_id
_entity_poly.type
_entity_poly.pdbx_seq_one_letter_code
_entity_poly.pdbx_strand_id
1 'polypeptide(L)'
;MFNRQNLVEELRKELSPERLERMVDSLESDGKLNEFLKLIGREELAGTGSEHTPFVHRKIAVLGGSMAKSQHLLGIAKQLGFQKNQFEFCLSYDEMKTYHFDKLRNSAKYAAIVVGPIPHSTTGTGNYRSVITAMEKDKDYPPVFRVEKITRSSFRNVVTQIKQLKIAVA
;
A
#
# COMPACT_ATOMS: atom_id res chain seq x y z
N MET A 1 -16.23 -25.47 27.77
CA MET A 1 -16.77 -24.21 28.32
C MET A 1 -15.57 -23.36 28.73
N PHE A 2 -15.33 -22.20 28.10
CA PHE A 2 -14.21 -21.34 28.50
C PHE A 2 -14.54 -20.69 29.85
N ASN A 3 -13.86 -21.14 30.91
CA ASN A 3 -13.81 -20.45 32.19
C ASN A 3 -12.99 -19.15 32.02
N ARG A 4 -13.39 -18.06 32.68
CA ARG A 4 -12.71 -16.76 32.69
C ARG A 4 -11.18 -16.87 32.90
N GLN A 5 -10.72 -17.74 33.79
CA GLN A 5 -9.28 -17.98 34.01
C GLN A 5 -8.58 -18.57 32.79
N ASN A 6 -9.17 -19.59 32.14
CA ASN A 6 -8.59 -20.18 30.94
C ASN A 6 -8.54 -19.18 29.78
N LEU A 7 -9.55 -18.32 29.66
CA LEU A 7 -9.57 -17.27 28.64
C LEU A 7 -8.43 -16.27 28.83
N VAL A 8 -8.17 -15.82 30.06
CA VAL A 8 -7.10 -14.86 30.35
C VAL A 8 -5.72 -15.46 30.07
N GLU A 9 -5.50 -16.73 30.44
CA GLU A 9 -4.23 -17.41 30.19
C GLU A 9 -3.96 -17.62 28.70
N GLU A 10 -4.97 -17.99 27.92
CA GLU A 10 -4.82 -18.12 26.46
C GLU A 10 -4.58 -16.75 25.81
N LEU A 11 -5.29 -15.70 26.23
CA LEU A 11 -5.04 -14.34 25.74
C LEU A 11 -3.63 -13.85 26.06
N ARG A 12 -3.04 -14.21 27.20
CA ARG A 12 -1.66 -13.88 27.55
C ARG A 12 -0.63 -14.53 26.62
N LYS A 13 -0.87 -15.78 26.21
CA LYS A 13 -0.01 -16.49 25.25
C LYS A 13 -0.18 -15.92 23.83
N GLU A 14 -1.40 -15.60 23.46
CA GLU A 14 -1.73 -15.02 22.15
C GLU A 14 -1.25 -13.57 22.00
N LEU A 15 -1.14 -12.81 23.09
CA LEU A 15 -0.61 -11.45 23.13
C LEU A 15 0.87 -11.42 23.55
N SER A 16 1.67 -12.41 23.14
CA SER A 16 3.14 -12.33 23.27
C SER A 16 3.66 -11.06 22.58
N PRO A 17 4.83 -10.52 22.96
CA PRO A 17 5.37 -9.29 22.36
C PRO A 17 5.35 -9.31 20.81
N GLU A 18 5.73 -10.42 20.20
CA GLU A 18 5.82 -10.60 18.75
C GLU A 18 4.44 -10.73 18.08
N ARG A 19 3.41 -11.14 18.83
CA ARG A 19 2.02 -11.21 18.32
C ARG A 19 1.31 -9.89 18.55
N LEU A 20 1.60 -9.21 19.65
CA LEU A 20 1.12 -7.87 19.94
C LEU A 20 1.57 -6.89 18.86
N GLU A 21 2.84 -6.91 18.47
CA GLU A 21 3.36 -6.09 17.35
C GLU A 21 2.58 -6.37 16.06
N ARG A 22 2.45 -7.64 15.67
CA ARG A 22 1.69 -8.01 14.46
C ARG A 22 0.21 -7.64 14.53
N MET A 23 -0.39 -7.73 15.70
CA MET A 23 -1.79 -7.34 15.92
C MET A 23 -1.94 -5.83 15.77
N VAL A 24 -1.02 -5.04 16.34
CA VAL A 24 -1.01 -3.58 16.18
C VAL A 24 -0.83 -3.21 14.71
N ASP A 25 0.14 -3.80 14.01
CA ASP A 25 0.36 -3.57 12.56
C ASP A 25 -0.91 -3.87 11.74
N SER A 26 -1.61 -4.97 12.07
CA SER A 26 -2.86 -5.34 11.41
C SER A 26 -3.98 -4.34 11.71
N LEU A 27 -4.13 -3.92 12.97
CA LEU A 27 -5.15 -2.96 13.39
C LEU A 27 -4.92 -1.56 12.81
N GLU A 28 -3.66 -1.14 12.69
CA GLU A 28 -3.27 0.10 12.01
C GLU A 28 -3.55 0.03 10.52
N SER A 29 -3.20 -1.09 9.89
CA SER A 29 -3.50 -1.37 8.49
C SER A 29 -5.01 -1.28 8.25
N ASP A 30 -5.81 -1.92 9.08
CA ASP A 30 -7.27 -1.98 8.95
C ASP A 30 -7.99 -0.71 9.44
N GLY A 31 -7.26 0.28 9.97
CA GLY A 31 -7.82 1.53 10.51
C GLY A 31 -8.62 1.37 11.81
N LYS A 32 -8.45 0.23 12.50
CA LYS A 32 -9.20 -0.16 13.71
C LYS A 32 -8.44 0.08 15.01
N LEU A 33 -7.19 0.56 14.96
CA LEU A 33 -6.38 0.76 16.16
C LEU A 33 -7.07 1.66 17.20
N ASN A 34 -7.67 2.77 16.77
CA ASN A 34 -8.37 3.69 17.69
C ASN A 34 -9.58 3.04 18.37
N GLU A 35 -10.33 2.20 17.64
CA GLU A 35 -11.47 1.45 18.20
C GLU A 35 -10.99 0.40 19.21
N PHE A 36 -9.88 -0.28 18.91
CA PHE A 36 -9.25 -1.22 19.83
C PHE A 36 -8.74 -0.53 21.10
N LEU A 37 -8.05 0.60 20.99
CA LEU A 37 -7.56 1.38 22.12
C LEU A 37 -8.71 1.84 23.03
N LYS A 38 -9.85 2.25 22.44
CA LYS A 38 -11.08 2.54 23.18
C LYS A 38 -11.63 1.32 23.92
N LEU A 39 -11.62 0.16 23.27
CA LEU A 39 -12.13 -1.08 23.87
C LEU A 39 -11.33 -1.52 25.10
N ILE A 40 -10.03 -1.24 25.14
CA ILE A 40 -9.16 -1.56 26.28
C ILE A 40 -8.99 -0.41 27.28
N GLY A 41 -9.71 0.72 27.10
CA GLY A 41 -9.63 1.90 27.96
C GLY A 41 -8.25 2.55 27.95
N ARG A 42 -7.66 2.66 26.76
CA ARG A 42 -6.35 3.28 26.49
C ARG A 42 -6.45 4.34 25.40
N GLU A 43 -7.55 5.09 25.35
CA GLU A 43 -7.75 6.16 24.37
C GLU A 43 -6.64 7.22 24.43
N GLU A 44 -6.01 7.42 25.59
CA GLU A 44 -4.90 8.36 25.76
C GLU A 44 -3.65 7.98 24.96
N LEU A 45 -3.49 6.70 24.61
CA LEU A 45 -2.41 6.24 23.73
C LEU A 45 -2.68 6.61 22.27
N ALA A 46 -3.94 6.93 21.92
CA ALA A 46 -4.30 7.47 20.62
C ALA A 46 -3.84 8.93 20.52
N GLY A 47 -2.54 9.13 20.34
CA GLY A 47 -1.95 10.46 20.12
C GLY A 47 -0.66 10.78 20.89
N THR A 48 -0.11 9.86 21.70
CA THR A 48 1.12 10.12 22.49
C THR A 48 2.39 9.50 21.93
N GLY A 49 2.34 8.90 20.73
CA GLY A 49 3.52 8.57 19.93
C GLY A 49 3.65 9.58 18.80
N SER A 50 4.72 10.37 18.83
CA SER A 50 5.12 11.21 17.70
C SER A 50 5.29 10.39 16.42
N GLU A 51 4.86 10.99 15.31
CA GLU A 51 5.06 10.55 13.92
C GLU A 51 4.09 9.48 13.41
N HIS A 52 3.49 9.80 12.28
CA HIS A 52 2.48 9.01 11.62
C HIS A 52 3.09 7.72 11.04
N THR A 53 2.93 6.58 11.71
CA THR A 53 3.24 5.28 11.11
C THR A 53 2.12 4.55 10.34
N PRO A 54 0.98 5.13 9.88
CA PRO A 54 0.04 4.39 9.04
C PRO A 54 0.48 4.26 7.57
N PHE A 55 1.59 4.89 7.15
CA PHE A 55 1.99 4.96 5.74
C PHE A 55 3.36 4.35 5.42
N VAL A 56 4.27 4.20 6.40
CA VAL A 56 5.67 3.81 6.14
C VAL A 56 5.80 2.39 5.57
N HIS A 57 4.84 1.51 5.88
CA HIS A 57 4.84 0.12 5.41
C HIS A 57 3.96 -0.14 4.19
N ARG A 58 3.15 0.84 3.76
CA ARG A 58 2.24 0.68 2.63
C ARG A 58 2.98 0.82 1.30
N LYS A 59 2.62 -0.03 0.34
CA LYS A 59 3.25 -0.07 -0.98
C LYS A 59 2.63 0.94 -1.94
N ILE A 60 3.45 1.40 -2.87
CA ILE A 60 3.07 2.10 -4.09
C ILE A 60 3.16 1.09 -5.23
N ALA A 61 2.01 0.77 -5.85
CA ALA A 61 1.97 -0.09 -7.03
C ALA A 61 2.31 0.75 -8.27
N VAL A 62 3.24 0.29 -9.11
CA VAL A 62 3.65 0.98 -10.34
C VAL A 62 3.34 0.06 -11.52
N LEU A 63 2.32 0.42 -12.28
CA LEU A 63 1.71 -0.42 -13.32
C LEU A 63 1.88 0.26 -14.68
N GLY A 64 2.48 -0.44 -15.65
CA GLY A 64 2.57 0.05 -17.02
C GLY A 64 3.95 -0.09 -17.63
N GLY A 65 4.00 -0.08 -18.96
CA GLY A 65 5.22 -0.21 -19.72
C GLY A 65 6.25 0.86 -19.36
N SER A 66 7.45 0.43 -19.01
CA SER A 66 8.59 1.30 -18.71
C SER A 66 9.83 0.88 -19.49
N MET A 67 10.48 1.83 -20.14
CA MET A 67 11.82 1.63 -20.70
C MET A 67 12.90 1.65 -19.60
N ALA A 68 12.60 2.27 -18.45
CA ALA A 68 13.50 2.29 -17.31
C ALA A 68 13.35 1.00 -16.49
N LYS A 69 14.49 0.34 -16.19
CA LYS A 69 14.53 -0.80 -15.28
C LYS A 69 14.06 -0.39 -13.88
N SER A 70 13.33 -1.28 -13.20
CA SER A 70 12.84 -1.08 -11.84
C SER A 70 13.93 -0.63 -10.85
N GLN A 71 15.16 -1.15 -10.99
CA GLN A 71 16.31 -0.75 -10.18
C GLN A 71 16.64 0.74 -10.28
N HIS A 72 16.49 1.36 -11.46
CA HIS A 72 16.72 2.79 -11.61
C HIS A 72 15.60 3.62 -10.98
N LEU A 73 14.35 3.16 -11.08
CA LEU A 73 13.21 3.79 -10.45
C LEU A 73 13.34 3.72 -8.92
N LEU A 74 13.75 2.57 -8.39
CA LEU A 74 14.08 2.40 -6.96
C LEU A 74 15.19 3.33 -6.50
N GLY A 75 16.23 3.55 -7.31
CA GLY A 75 17.28 4.52 -6.99
C GLY A 75 16.74 5.94 -6.82
N ILE A 76 15.79 6.35 -7.67
CA ILE A 76 15.11 7.64 -7.59
C ILE A 76 14.24 7.71 -6.33
N ALA A 77 13.45 6.67 -6.06
CA ALA A 77 12.61 6.61 -4.87
C ALA A 77 13.44 6.72 -3.58
N LYS A 78 14.59 6.04 -3.53
CA LYS A 78 15.53 6.11 -2.39
C LYS A 78 16.07 7.54 -2.18
N GLN A 79 16.41 8.25 -3.25
CA GLN A 79 16.84 9.65 -3.16
C GLN A 79 15.73 10.57 -2.63
N LEU A 80 14.47 10.21 -2.81
CA LEU A 80 13.32 10.95 -2.31
C LEU A 80 12.91 10.55 -0.88
N GLY A 81 13.61 9.57 -0.27
CA GLY A 81 13.38 9.14 1.11
C GLY A 81 12.46 7.92 1.25
N PHE A 82 12.13 7.23 0.15
CA PHE A 82 11.34 6.00 0.21
C PHE A 82 12.22 4.75 0.28
N GLN A 83 11.72 3.71 0.94
CA GLN A 83 12.35 2.40 1.02
C GLN A 83 11.98 1.51 -0.18
N LYS A 84 12.87 0.58 -0.52
CA LYS A 84 12.67 -0.33 -1.66
C LYS A 84 11.43 -1.22 -1.51
N ASN A 85 11.14 -1.69 -0.31
CA ASN A 85 9.98 -2.54 0.02
C ASN A 85 8.64 -1.81 -0.14
N GLN A 86 8.64 -0.47 -0.22
CA GLN A 86 7.45 0.34 -0.46
C GLN A 86 7.03 0.39 -1.94
N PHE A 87 7.72 -0.30 -2.85
CA PHE A 87 7.33 -0.33 -4.27
C PHE A 87 7.04 -1.74 -4.76
N GLU A 88 5.96 -1.87 -5.51
CA GLU A 88 5.65 -3.05 -6.31
C GLU A 88 5.60 -2.65 -7.78
N PHE A 89 6.49 -3.23 -8.59
CA PHE A 89 6.63 -2.89 -10.01
C PHE A 89 6.02 -3.98 -10.88
N CYS A 90 5.13 -3.58 -11.79
CA CYS A 90 4.57 -4.39 -12.86
C CYS A 90 4.80 -3.61 -14.16
N LEU A 91 5.98 -3.79 -14.76
CA LEU A 91 6.50 -2.90 -15.81
C LEU A 91 6.53 -3.56 -17.19
N SER A 92 6.40 -4.89 -17.24
CA SER A 92 6.32 -5.65 -18.49
C SER A 92 4.87 -6.00 -18.83
N TYR A 93 4.63 -6.23 -20.13
CA TYR A 93 3.31 -6.64 -20.59
C TYR A 93 2.88 -7.99 -20.01
N ASP A 94 3.80 -8.95 -19.93
CA ASP A 94 3.51 -10.29 -19.44
C ASP A 94 3.19 -10.30 -17.94
N GLU A 95 3.85 -9.47 -17.13
CA GLU A 95 3.49 -9.27 -15.72
C GLU A 95 2.08 -8.69 -15.57
N MET A 96 1.67 -7.77 -16.45
CA MET A 96 0.33 -7.15 -16.40
C MET A 96 -0.78 -8.14 -16.77
N LYS A 97 -0.50 -9.14 -17.62
CA LYS A 97 -1.48 -10.17 -18.00
C LYS A 97 -1.97 -11.01 -16.84
N THR A 98 -1.09 -11.28 -15.88
CA THR A 98 -1.37 -12.11 -14.71
C THR A 98 -1.54 -11.29 -13.44
N TYR A 99 -1.55 -9.95 -13.55
CA TYR A 99 -1.68 -9.08 -12.40
C TYR A 99 -3.12 -9.09 -11.87
N HIS A 100 -3.28 -9.50 -10.61
CA HIS A 100 -4.58 -9.45 -9.92
C HIS A 100 -4.88 -8.03 -9.43
N PHE A 101 -5.50 -7.20 -10.28
CA PHE A 101 -5.84 -5.81 -9.94
C PHE A 101 -6.79 -5.68 -8.73
N ASP A 102 -7.63 -6.69 -8.48
CA ASP A 102 -8.56 -6.71 -7.35
C ASP A 102 -7.84 -6.66 -5.99
N LYS A 103 -6.58 -7.10 -5.91
CA LYS A 103 -5.79 -7.02 -4.67
C LYS A 103 -5.46 -5.57 -4.26
N LEU A 104 -5.66 -4.62 -5.17
CA LEU A 104 -5.47 -3.20 -4.89
C LEU A 104 -6.72 -2.58 -4.24
N ARG A 105 -7.90 -3.20 -4.42
CA ARG A 105 -9.17 -2.74 -3.88
C ARG A 105 -9.29 -3.08 -2.39
N ASN A 106 -9.76 -2.14 -1.58
CA ASN A 106 -9.97 -2.29 -0.14
C ASN A 106 -8.78 -2.92 0.58
N SER A 107 -7.56 -2.57 0.15
CA SER A 107 -6.34 -3.16 0.66
C SER A 107 -5.54 -2.13 1.43
N ALA A 108 -5.46 -2.31 2.74
CA ALA A 108 -4.58 -1.58 3.64
C ALA A 108 -3.09 -1.63 3.25
N LYS A 109 -2.70 -2.62 2.44
CA LYS A 109 -1.33 -2.82 1.96
C LYS A 109 -0.85 -1.75 0.98
N TYR A 110 -1.73 -1.07 0.25
CA TYR A 110 -1.34 -0.10 -0.78
C TYR A 110 -1.79 1.31 -0.42
N ALA A 111 -0.88 2.26 -0.57
CA ALA A 111 -1.14 3.67 -0.28
C ALA A 111 -1.37 4.50 -1.55
N ALA A 112 -0.87 4.05 -2.70
CA ALA A 112 -1.06 4.71 -3.99
C ALA A 112 -0.85 3.73 -5.15
N ILE A 113 -1.40 4.09 -6.31
CA ILE A 113 -1.18 3.40 -7.57
C ILE A 113 -0.64 4.41 -8.60
N VAL A 114 0.46 4.10 -9.26
CA VAL A 114 1.01 4.86 -10.38
C VAL A 114 0.74 4.09 -11.66
N VAL A 115 0.05 4.70 -12.62
CA VAL A 115 -0.34 4.05 -13.87
C VAL A 115 0.32 4.75 -15.06
N GLY A 116 1.16 4.01 -15.76
CA GLY A 116 1.78 4.38 -17.02
C GLY A 116 1.02 3.94 -18.26
N PRO A 117 1.65 3.96 -19.44
CA PRO A 117 1.07 3.45 -20.66
C PRO A 117 0.88 1.94 -20.54
N ILE A 118 -0.37 1.48 -20.65
CA ILE A 118 -0.70 0.07 -20.72
C ILE A 118 -0.97 -0.28 -22.18
N PRO A 119 -0.35 -1.34 -22.73
CA PRO A 119 -0.63 -1.78 -24.08
C PRO A 119 -2.12 -2.04 -24.28
N HIS A 120 -2.62 -1.51 -25.38
CA HIS A 120 -3.94 -1.83 -25.90
C HIS A 120 -3.93 -3.30 -26.32
N SER A 121 -4.50 -4.17 -25.48
CA SER A 121 -4.89 -5.56 -25.77
C SER A 121 -4.36 -6.14 -27.09
N THR A 122 -3.37 -7.03 -27.03
CA THR A 122 -3.09 -7.96 -28.13
C THR A 122 -3.46 -9.37 -27.72
N THR A 123 -4.42 -9.94 -28.47
CA THR A 123 -4.91 -11.32 -28.50
C THR A 123 -4.78 -12.08 -27.17
N GLY A 124 -5.81 -11.97 -26.31
CA GLY A 124 -5.87 -12.80 -25.12
C GLY A 124 -6.93 -12.41 -24.11
N THR A 125 -6.73 -11.35 -23.32
CA THR A 125 -7.39 -11.32 -21.99
C THR A 125 -7.25 -9.94 -21.33
N GLY A 126 -8.28 -9.10 -21.38
CA GLY A 126 -8.45 -7.98 -20.43
C GLY A 126 -8.51 -6.57 -21.03
N ASN A 127 -9.57 -5.83 -20.70
CA ASN A 127 -9.71 -4.41 -21.01
C ASN A 127 -9.04 -3.56 -19.90
N TYR A 128 -7.71 -3.51 -19.87
CA TYR A 128 -6.99 -2.80 -18.80
C TYR A 128 -7.35 -1.31 -18.70
N ARG A 129 -7.69 -0.68 -19.82
CA ARG A 129 -8.16 0.72 -19.82
C ARG A 129 -9.43 0.89 -19.00
N SER A 130 -10.39 -0.02 -19.12
CA SER A 130 -11.61 0.04 -18.30
C SER A 130 -11.32 -0.25 -16.82
N VAL A 131 -10.36 -1.15 -16.53
CA VAL A 131 -9.94 -1.42 -15.15
C VAL A 131 -9.30 -0.17 -14.52
N ILE A 132 -8.39 0.52 -15.22
CA ILE A 132 -7.79 1.77 -14.73
C ILE A 132 -8.87 2.82 -14.48
N THR A 133 -9.77 3.03 -15.44
CA THR A 133 -10.84 4.02 -15.28
C THR A 133 -11.80 3.65 -14.16
N ALA A 134 -12.00 2.36 -13.87
CA ALA A 134 -12.73 1.92 -12.69
C ALA A 134 -11.96 2.26 -11.40
N MET A 135 -10.66 1.95 -11.34
CA MET A 135 -9.80 2.29 -10.18
C MET A 135 -9.74 3.80 -9.91
N GLU A 136 -9.73 4.63 -10.95
CA GLU A 136 -9.74 6.10 -10.83
C GLU A 136 -11.06 6.64 -10.24
N LYS A 137 -12.17 5.92 -10.39
CA LYS A 137 -13.52 6.36 -9.98
C LYS A 137 -14.00 5.70 -8.69
N ASP A 138 -13.52 4.50 -8.40
CA ASP A 138 -13.92 3.72 -7.24
C ASP A 138 -13.09 4.14 -6.01
N LYS A 139 -13.78 4.64 -4.98
CA LYS A 139 -13.19 5.11 -3.72
C LYS A 139 -12.57 3.99 -2.89
N ASP A 140 -12.88 2.74 -3.21
CA ASP A 140 -12.30 1.57 -2.55
C ASP A 140 -10.86 1.31 -3.00
N TYR A 141 -10.37 1.98 -4.06
CA TYR A 141 -8.98 1.91 -4.48
C TYR A 141 -8.14 3.05 -3.87
N PRO A 142 -6.83 2.81 -3.64
CA PRO A 142 -5.89 3.88 -3.32
C PRO A 142 -5.85 4.96 -4.41
N PRO A 143 -5.44 6.19 -4.09
CA PRO A 143 -5.27 7.26 -5.06
C PRO A 143 -4.43 6.83 -6.27
N VAL A 144 -4.98 7.09 -7.47
CA VAL A 144 -4.36 6.72 -8.76
C VAL A 144 -3.67 7.95 -9.38
N PHE A 145 -2.38 7.82 -9.68
CA PHE A 145 -1.55 8.82 -10.34
C PHE A 145 -1.19 8.36 -11.75
N ARG A 146 -1.71 9.05 -12.76
CA ARG A 146 -1.49 8.68 -14.16
C ARG A 146 -0.30 9.42 -14.77
N VAL A 147 0.52 8.70 -15.53
CA VAL A 147 1.62 9.25 -16.35
C VAL A 147 1.52 8.74 -17.78
N GLU A 148 1.83 9.58 -18.76
CA GLU A 148 1.82 9.17 -20.17
C GLU A 148 2.90 8.12 -20.48
N LYS A 149 4.05 8.23 -19.83
CA LYS A 149 5.20 7.32 -19.94
C LYS A 149 5.86 7.19 -18.57
N ILE A 150 6.26 5.98 -18.19
CA ILE A 150 7.10 5.77 -16.99
C ILE A 150 8.56 5.96 -17.42
N THR A 151 9.07 7.17 -17.17
CA THR A 151 10.47 7.56 -17.35
C THR A 151 11.06 7.91 -16.00
N ARG A 152 12.38 8.10 -15.93
CA ARG A 152 13.03 8.58 -14.70
C ARG A 152 12.47 9.93 -14.22
N SER A 153 12.16 10.84 -15.14
CA SER A 153 11.64 12.17 -14.81
C SER A 153 10.18 12.11 -14.38
N SER A 154 9.31 11.44 -15.13
CA SER A 154 7.88 11.34 -14.76
C SER A 154 7.68 10.57 -13.45
N PHE A 155 8.45 9.50 -13.24
CA PHE A 155 8.44 8.76 -11.98
C PHE A 155 8.90 9.64 -10.81
N ARG A 156 10.00 10.40 -10.97
CA ARG A 156 10.45 11.35 -9.94
C ARG A 156 9.35 12.35 -9.60
N ASN A 157 8.70 12.94 -10.59
CA ASN A 157 7.66 13.94 -10.37
C ASN A 157 6.48 13.36 -9.59
N VAL A 158 5.99 12.17 -9.97
CA VAL A 158 4.88 11.53 -9.27
C VAL A 158 5.27 11.11 -7.85
N VAL A 159 6.45 10.55 -7.64
CA VAL A 159 6.88 10.17 -6.28
C VAL A 159 7.08 11.41 -5.40
N THR A 160 7.57 12.53 -5.95
CA THR A 160 7.61 13.81 -5.23
C THR A 160 6.20 14.31 -4.87
N GLN A 161 5.23 14.18 -5.79
CA GLN A 161 3.84 14.54 -5.51
C GLN A 161 3.24 13.67 -4.41
N ILE A 162 3.44 12.35 -4.47
CA ILE A 162 3.04 11.38 -3.43
C ILE A 162 3.65 11.80 -2.07
N LYS A 163 4.93 12.19 -2.07
CA LYS A 163 5.61 12.68 -0.87
C LYS A 163 4.98 13.95 -0.30
N GLN A 164 4.68 14.93 -1.16
CA GLN A 164 4.06 16.20 -0.75
C GLN A 164 2.66 15.99 -0.16
N LEU A 165 1.92 15.00 -0.67
CA LEU A 165 0.62 14.58 -0.14
C LEU A 165 0.74 13.74 1.14
N LYS A 166 1.97 13.51 1.64
CA LYS A 166 2.28 12.67 2.81
C LYS A 166 1.74 11.24 2.67
N ILE A 167 1.68 10.72 1.44
CA ILE A 167 1.26 9.35 1.15
C ILE A 167 2.50 8.46 1.17
N ALA A 168 2.45 7.36 1.92
CA ALA A 168 3.54 6.39 2.01
C ALA A 168 4.90 6.97 2.48
N VAL A 169 4.91 8.08 3.21
CA VAL A 169 6.15 8.71 3.73
C VAL A 169 6.29 8.38 5.22
N ALA A 170 7.55 8.16 5.65
CA ALA A 170 7.95 8.17 7.06
C ALA A 170 7.87 9.58 7.65
#